data_AF-A0AAI8YGL6-F1
#
_entry.id   AF-A0AAI8YGL6-F1
#
_cell.length_a   1.000
_cell.length_b   1.000
_cell.length_c   1.000
_cell.angle_alpha   90.00
_cell.angle_beta   90.00
_cell.angle_gamma   90.00
#
_symmetry.space_group_name_H-M   'P 1'
#
loop_
_entity.id
_entity.type
_entity.pdbx_description
1 polymer ?
#
loop_
_entity_poly.entity_id
_entity_poly.type
_entity_poly.pdbx_seq_one_letter_code
_entity_poly.pdbx_strand_id
1 'polypeptide(L)'
;MESNPITKAMATEEIAAGHRMVGEMLVGAAHKGPKYLQEAGFRCPTDPHDGFMQYAYQTKLNTFQFFASIPSALRDFNLFMGNTMGAREYWVDWFPVQERLLEGATITKESALLVYVGAGRGHDLIAFHARYPRQEGRLVLLDLAPVIDSLQDVDPAIECARSYFYHHILHYWSDSICLEMLEQVKAAMTPSYSK
;
A
#
# COMPACT_ATOMS: atom_id res chain seq x y z
N MET A 1 -5.16 38.39 12.72
CA MET A 1 -4.98 37.15 13.50
C MET A 1 -4.05 36.26 12.71
N GLU A 2 -2.89 35.88 13.24
CA GLU A 2 -1.92 35.05 12.52
C GLU A 2 -2.31 33.57 12.57
N SER A 3 -1.90 32.80 11.56
CA SER A 3 -2.14 31.36 11.52
C SER A 3 -1.23 30.61 12.50
N ASN A 4 -1.80 29.68 13.27
CA ASN A 4 -1.06 28.84 14.21
C ASN A 4 -0.49 27.59 13.48
N PRO A 5 0.37 26.78 14.15
CA PRO A 5 0.96 25.59 13.53
C PRO A 5 -0.06 24.58 12.98
N ILE A 6 -1.21 24.40 13.66
CA ILE A 6 -2.27 23.50 13.19
C ILE A 6 -2.90 24.05 11.91
N THR A 7 -3.22 25.35 11.86
CA THR A 7 -3.76 25.99 10.66
C THR A 7 -2.81 25.83 9.48
N LYS A 8 -1.50 25.95 9.70
CA LYS A 8 -0.47 25.76 8.67
C LYS A 8 -0.40 24.29 8.20
N ALA A 9 -0.45 23.34 9.12
CA ALA A 9 -0.47 21.91 8.79
C ALA A 9 -1.75 21.52 8.01
N MET A 10 -2.93 21.96 8.47
CA MET A 10 -4.21 21.68 7.80
C MET A 10 -4.29 22.30 6.39
N ALA A 11 -3.47 23.31 6.10
CA ALA A 11 -3.39 23.95 4.80
C ALA A 11 -2.43 23.26 3.82
N THR A 12 -1.62 22.27 4.26
CA THR A 12 -0.82 21.49 3.32
C THR A 12 -1.74 20.62 2.46
N GLU A 13 -1.37 20.44 1.20
CA GLU A 13 -2.22 19.77 0.22
C GLU A 13 -2.55 18.34 0.63
N GLU A 14 -1.59 17.66 1.24
CA GLU A 14 -1.69 16.24 1.59
C GLU A 14 -2.54 15.99 2.83
N ILE A 15 -2.47 16.87 3.84
CA ILE A 15 -3.35 16.81 5.01
C ILE A 15 -4.78 17.20 4.61
N ALA A 16 -4.93 18.24 3.79
CA ALA A 16 -6.22 18.65 3.27
C ALA A 16 -6.86 17.54 2.40
N ALA A 17 -6.08 16.87 1.55
CA ALA A 17 -6.52 15.71 0.76
C ALA A 17 -6.97 14.56 1.66
N GLY A 18 -6.20 14.26 2.71
CA GLY A 18 -6.57 13.25 3.71
C GLY A 18 -7.93 13.54 4.35
N HIS A 19 -8.18 14.79 4.75
CA HIS A 19 -9.47 15.16 5.33
C HIS A 19 -10.64 15.04 4.36
N ARG A 20 -10.46 15.43 3.09
CA ARG A 20 -11.51 15.25 2.07
C ARG A 20 -11.80 13.77 1.84
N MET A 21 -10.75 12.98 1.57
CA MET A 21 -10.87 11.53 1.33
C MET A 21 -11.49 10.81 2.54
N VAL A 22 -10.94 10.98 3.73
CA VAL A 22 -11.43 10.29 4.94
C VAL A 22 -12.82 10.78 5.29
N GLY A 23 -13.07 12.08 5.25
CA GLY A 23 -14.37 12.67 5.62
C GLY A 23 -15.49 12.27 4.66
N GLU A 24 -15.28 12.43 3.35
CA GLU A 24 -16.32 12.17 2.36
C GLU A 24 -16.53 10.68 2.11
N MET A 25 -15.46 9.86 2.14
CA MET A 25 -15.52 8.44 1.78
C MET A 25 -15.60 7.53 3.00
N LEU A 26 -14.61 7.57 3.89
CA LEU A 26 -14.51 6.59 4.97
C LEU A 26 -15.50 6.87 6.10
N VAL A 27 -15.59 8.12 6.55
CA VAL A 27 -16.55 8.52 7.60
C VAL A 27 -17.98 8.42 7.07
N GLY A 28 -18.22 8.79 5.82
CA GLY A 28 -19.52 8.60 5.16
C GLY A 28 -19.99 7.14 5.18
N ALA A 29 -19.10 6.20 4.83
CA ALA A 29 -19.38 4.77 4.94
C ALA A 29 -19.58 4.29 6.37
N ALA A 30 -18.69 4.70 7.30
CA ALA A 30 -18.78 4.33 8.70
C ALA A 30 -20.12 4.76 9.34
N HIS A 31 -20.66 5.91 8.91
CA HIS A 31 -21.96 6.41 9.38
C HIS A 31 -23.13 5.49 9.00
N LYS A 32 -22.99 4.69 7.95
CA LYS A 32 -23.98 3.67 7.54
C LYS A 32 -23.73 2.30 8.17
N GLY A 33 -22.57 2.09 8.78
CA GLY A 33 -22.15 0.83 9.39
C GLY A 33 -23.17 0.22 10.35
N PRO A 34 -23.74 0.95 11.32
CA PRO A 34 -24.72 0.39 12.25
C PRO A 34 -25.95 -0.19 11.55
N LYS A 35 -26.48 0.51 10.54
CA LYS A 35 -27.64 0.04 9.77
C LYS A 35 -27.30 -1.17 8.91
N TYR A 36 -26.15 -1.13 8.22
CA TYR A 36 -25.67 -2.28 7.46
C TYR A 36 -25.53 -3.52 8.34
N LEU A 37 -24.89 -3.39 9.50
CA LEU A 37 -24.68 -4.52 10.42
C LEU A 37 -26.02 -5.09 10.88
N GLN A 38 -27.00 -4.26 11.20
CA GLN A 38 -28.34 -4.73 11.55
C GLN A 38 -28.99 -5.55 10.41
N GLU A 39 -28.95 -5.04 9.18
CA GLU A 39 -29.52 -5.71 8.00
C GLU A 39 -28.75 -6.99 7.61
N ALA A 40 -27.43 -7.00 7.84
CA ALA A 40 -26.56 -8.14 7.56
C ALA A 40 -26.57 -9.21 8.65
N GLY A 41 -27.29 -9.00 9.76
CA GLY A 41 -27.34 -9.91 10.91
C GLY A 41 -26.06 -9.91 11.75
N PHE A 42 -25.42 -8.75 11.89
CA PHE A 42 -24.19 -8.49 12.64
C PHE A 42 -22.99 -9.36 12.20
N ARG A 43 -22.98 -9.79 10.94
CA ARG A 43 -21.85 -10.50 10.35
C ARG A 43 -20.78 -9.51 9.91
N CYS A 44 -19.52 -9.92 10.05
CA CYS A 44 -18.40 -9.18 9.50
C CYS A 44 -18.44 -9.23 7.97
N PRO A 45 -18.34 -8.08 7.26
CA PRO A 45 -18.24 -8.08 5.81
C PRO A 45 -16.87 -8.63 5.39
N THR A 46 -16.85 -9.76 4.68
CA THR A 46 -15.62 -10.38 4.16
C THR A 46 -15.50 -10.30 2.64
N ASP A 47 -16.59 -9.95 1.95
CA ASP A 47 -16.60 -9.75 0.50
C ASP A 47 -16.19 -8.30 0.18
N PRO A 48 -15.12 -8.07 -0.61
CA PRO A 48 -14.70 -6.72 -1.00
C PRO A 48 -15.73 -5.97 -1.84
N HIS A 49 -16.75 -6.65 -2.37
CA HIS A 49 -17.87 -6.10 -3.14
C HIS A 49 -19.17 -5.98 -2.33
N ASP A 50 -19.14 -6.30 -1.03
CA ASP A 50 -20.29 -6.18 -0.13
C ASP A 50 -19.86 -5.82 1.30
N GLY A 51 -19.49 -4.54 1.49
CA GLY A 51 -19.20 -3.97 2.80
C GLY A 51 -19.79 -2.58 3.00
N PHE A 52 -19.28 -1.86 4.01
CA PHE A 52 -19.82 -0.55 4.38
C PHE A 52 -19.70 0.47 3.25
N MET A 53 -18.62 0.43 2.47
CA MET A 53 -18.43 1.30 1.30
C MET A 53 -19.52 1.06 0.24
N GLN A 54 -19.73 -0.20 -0.14
CA GLN A 54 -20.71 -0.58 -1.15
C GLN A 54 -22.13 -0.27 -0.71
N TYR A 55 -22.44 -0.51 0.56
CA TYR A 55 -23.71 -0.15 1.16
C TYR A 55 -23.93 1.37 1.21
N ALA A 56 -22.91 2.15 1.57
CA ALA A 56 -23.07 3.60 1.70
C ALA A 56 -23.18 4.32 0.35
N TYR A 57 -22.39 3.89 -0.64
CA TYR A 57 -22.30 4.54 -1.95
C TYR A 57 -23.08 3.82 -3.05
N GLN A 58 -23.83 2.78 -2.70
CA GLN A 58 -24.70 2.02 -3.61
C GLN A 58 -23.95 1.56 -4.87
N THR A 59 -22.79 0.95 -4.65
CA THR A 59 -21.89 0.46 -5.70
C THR A 59 -21.55 -1.01 -5.50
N LYS A 60 -21.15 -1.70 -6.57
CA LYS A 60 -20.58 -3.06 -6.53
C LYS A 60 -19.09 -3.10 -6.83
N LEU A 61 -18.48 -1.93 -7.07
CA LEU A 61 -17.02 -1.82 -7.15
C LEU A 61 -16.41 -2.08 -5.78
N ASN A 62 -15.25 -2.73 -5.72
CA ASN A 62 -14.47 -2.73 -4.49
C ASN A 62 -13.97 -1.31 -4.18
N THR A 63 -13.48 -1.07 -2.96
CA THR A 63 -13.12 0.29 -2.49
C THR A 63 -12.12 0.99 -3.40
N PHE A 64 -11.08 0.29 -3.86
CA PHE A 64 -10.06 0.86 -4.74
C PHE A 64 -10.60 1.15 -6.14
N GLN A 65 -11.38 0.24 -6.71
CA GLN A 65 -12.08 0.46 -7.98
C GLN A 65 -13.04 1.65 -7.90
N PHE A 66 -13.73 1.80 -6.77
CA PHE A 66 -14.64 2.92 -6.54
C PHE A 66 -13.87 4.25 -6.48
N PHE A 67 -12.74 4.31 -5.76
CA PHE A 67 -11.89 5.50 -5.77
C PHE A 67 -11.32 5.79 -7.15
N ALA A 68 -10.87 4.77 -7.89
CA ALA A 68 -10.37 4.92 -9.25
C ALA A 68 -11.44 5.43 -10.23
N SER A 69 -12.72 5.15 -9.98
CA SER A 69 -13.82 5.66 -10.79
C SER A 69 -14.12 7.16 -10.57
N ILE A 70 -13.53 7.78 -9.54
CA ILE A 70 -13.74 9.18 -9.16
C ILE A 70 -12.37 9.89 -9.16
N PRO A 71 -12.00 10.64 -10.22
CA PRO A 71 -10.65 11.19 -10.35
C PRO A 71 -10.16 12.04 -9.18
N SER A 72 -11.05 12.82 -8.55
CA SER A 72 -10.71 13.62 -7.36
C SER A 72 -10.42 12.75 -6.14
N ALA A 73 -11.18 11.67 -5.94
CA ALA A 73 -10.98 10.72 -4.84
C ALA A 73 -9.66 9.95 -5.02
N LEU A 74 -9.37 9.48 -6.24
CA LEU A 74 -8.10 8.83 -6.56
C LEU A 74 -6.90 9.75 -6.29
N ARG A 75 -6.98 11.00 -6.74
CA ARG A 75 -5.92 12.00 -6.49
C ARG A 75 -5.72 12.23 -5.00
N ASP A 76 -6.80 12.49 -4.26
CA ASP A 76 -6.72 12.78 -2.84
C ASP A 76 -6.23 11.57 -2.03
N PHE A 77 -6.65 10.34 -2.42
CA PHE A 77 -6.12 9.09 -1.88
C PHE A 77 -4.61 8.97 -2.08
N ASN A 78 -4.13 9.18 -3.30
CA ASN A 78 -2.70 9.07 -3.63
C ASN A 78 -1.84 10.11 -2.87
N LEU A 79 -2.33 11.35 -2.72
CA LEU A 79 -1.65 12.38 -1.95
C LEU A 79 -1.61 12.04 -0.44
N PHE A 80 -2.75 11.62 0.11
CA PHE A 80 -2.85 11.26 1.52
C PHE A 80 -1.96 10.08 1.90
N MET A 81 -1.94 9.03 1.07
CA MET A 81 -1.09 7.87 1.27
C MET A 81 0.38 8.25 1.21
N GLY A 82 0.79 9.06 0.22
CA GLY A 82 2.17 9.50 0.08
C GLY A 82 2.71 10.26 1.31
N ASN A 83 1.91 11.16 1.88
CA ASN A 83 2.29 11.95 3.07
C ASN A 83 2.29 11.15 4.38
N THR A 84 1.31 10.27 4.57
CA THR A 84 1.25 9.41 5.77
C THR A 84 2.50 8.54 5.89
N MET A 85 3.08 8.15 4.75
CA MET A 85 4.33 7.41 4.70
C MET A 85 5.56 8.28 4.94
N GLY A 86 5.63 9.50 4.37
CA GLY A 86 6.77 10.40 4.56
C GLY A 86 6.93 10.95 5.98
N ALA A 87 5.88 10.90 6.80
CA ALA A 87 5.87 11.42 8.17
C ALA A 87 6.31 10.40 9.25
N ARG A 88 6.70 9.18 8.87
CA ARG A 88 7.10 8.10 9.79
C ARG A 88 8.56 7.71 9.57
N GLU A 89 9.19 7.14 10.60
CA GLU A 89 10.50 6.50 10.45
C GLU A 89 10.39 5.33 9.47
N TYR A 90 11.34 5.26 8.53
CA TYR A 90 11.34 4.19 7.54
C TYR A 90 11.82 2.89 8.18
N TRP A 91 11.27 1.77 7.71
CA TRP A 91 11.62 0.45 8.24
C TRP A 91 13.11 0.12 8.12
N VAL A 92 13.77 0.68 7.12
CA VAL A 92 15.21 0.50 6.87
C VAL A 92 16.11 1.07 7.96
N ASP A 93 15.58 1.94 8.82
CA ASP A 93 16.35 2.54 9.91
C ASP A 93 16.38 1.68 11.18
N TRP A 94 15.35 0.86 11.41
CA TRP A 94 15.25 -0.01 12.59
C TRP A 94 15.35 -1.50 12.26
N PHE A 95 15.08 -1.91 11.02
CA PHE A 95 15.22 -3.30 10.61
C PHE A 95 16.69 -3.60 10.24
N PRO A 96 17.28 -4.71 10.72
CA PRO A 96 18.66 -5.11 10.44
C PRO A 96 18.84 -5.60 8.98
N VAL A 97 18.76 -4.70 8.00
CA VAL A 97 18.84 -5.01 6.56
C VAL A 97 20.17 -5.67 6.22
N GLN A 98 21.27 -5.18 6.78
CA GLN A 98 22.61 -5.70 6.50
C GLN A 98 22.70 -7.18 6.89
N GLU A 99 22.36 -7.52 8.14
CA GLU A 99 22.49 -8.88 8.65
C GLU A 99 21.42 -9.83 8.07
N ARG A 100 20.20 -9.33 7.83
CA ARG A 100 19.07 -10.19 7.42
C ARG A 100 18.96 -10.37 5.92
N LEU A 101 19.22 -9.33 5.14
CA LEU A 101 18.95 -9.32 3.70
C LEU A 101 20.23 -9.40 2.88
N LEU A 102 21.27 -8.65 3.25
CA LEU A 102 22.47 -8.48 2.43
C LEU A 102 23.57 -9.51 2.72
N GLU A 103 23.83 -9.80 3.99
CA GLU A 103 24.90 -10.74 4.38
C GLU A 103 24.60 -12.18 3.96
N GLY A 104 25.63 -12.85 3.44
CA GLY A 104 25.57 -14.25 3.00
C GLY A 104 24.70 -14.48 1.76
N ALA A 105 24.19 -13.42 1.12
CA ALA A 105 23.44 -13.52 -0.12
C ALA A 105 24.39 -13.33 -1.33
N THR A 106 24.30 -14.22 -2.32
CA THR A 106 24.87 -13.96 -3.63
C THR A 106 23.89 -13.09 -4.40
N ILE A 107 24.12 -11.78 -4.38
CA ILE A 107 23.30 -10.79 -5.08
C ILE A 107 24.10 -10.29 -6.28
N THR A 108 23.57 -10.47 -7.48
CA THR A 108 24.10 -9.90 -8.72
C THR A 108 23.17 -8.78 -9.21
N LYS A 109 23.57 -8.05 -10.25
CA LYS A 109 22.72 -7.00 -10.87
C LYS A 109 21.38 -7.51 -11.39
N GLU A 110 21.29 -8.79 -11.73
CA GLU A 110 20.10 -9.44 -12.27
C GLU A 110 19.19 -9.99 -11.15
N SER A 111 19.74 -10.19 -9.96
CA SER A 111 19.02 -10.74 -8.82
C SER A 111 17.99 -9.73 -8.29
N ALA A 112 16.74 -10.15 -8.09
CA ALA A 112 15.77 -9.32 -7.39
C ALA A 112 16.09 -9.31 -5.89
N LEU A 113 16.48 -8.16 -5.35
CA LEU A 113 16.83 -8.02 -3.94
C LEU A 113 15.59 -7.81 -3.08
N LEU A 114 14.75 -6.88 -3.48
CA LEU A 114 13.58 -6.45 -2.73
C LEU A 114 12.42 -6.24 -3.70
N VAL A 115 11.37 -7.03 -3.54
CA VAL A 115 10.09 -6.84 -4.22
C VAL A 115 9.14 -6.16 -3.24
N TYR A 116 8.69 -4.95 -3.55
CA TYR A 116 7.67 -4.26 -2.76
C TYR A 116 6.29 -4.45 -3.38
N VAL A 117 5.42 -5.20 -2.70
CA VAL A 117 4.05 -5.50 -3.11
C VAL A 117 3.07 -4.45 -2.58
N GLY A 118 2.30 -3.83 -3.47
CA GLY A 118 1.40 -2.71 -3.16
C GLY A 118 2.18 -1.44 -2.85
N ALA A 119 3.26 -1.19 -3.59
CA ALA A 119 4.27 -0.19 -3.29
C ALA A 119 3.80 1.28 -3.40
N GLY A 120 2.67 1.53 -4.05
CA GLY A 120 2.23 2.86 -4.43
C GLY A 120 3.31 3.58 -5.25
N ARG A 121 3.81 4.69 -4.73
CA ARG A 121 4.88 5.50 -5.37
C ARG A 121 6.30 4.99 -5.08
N GLY A 122 6.46 3.87 -4.38
CA GLY A 122 7.77 3.26 -4.12
C GLY A 122 8.63 3.98 -3.06
N HIS A 123 8.01 4.72 -2.12
CA HIS A 123 8.73 5.50 -1.11
C HIS A 123 9.71 4.65 -0.28
N ASP A 124 9.32 3.44 0.11
CA ASP A 124 10.21 2.52 0.84
C ASP A 124 11.39 2.02 0.00
N LEU A 125 11.23 1.85 -1.32
CA LEU A 125 12.34 1.49 -2.21
C LEU A 125 13.32 2.66 -2.35
N ILE A 126 12.80 3.90 -2.45
CA ILE A 126 13.63 5.11 -2.50
C ILE A 126 14.43 5.26 -1.20
N ALA A 127 13.78 5.08 -0.05
CA ALA A 127 14.45 5.11 1.25
C ALA A 127 15.52 4.01 1.39
N PHE A 128 15.20 2.79 0.94
CA PHE A 128 16.16 1.68 0.91
C PHE A 128 17.38 1.98 0.03
N HIS A 129 17.15 2.50 -1.18
CA HIS A 129 18.23 2.87 -2.08
C HIS A 129 19.11 3.97 -1.49
N ALA A 130 18.51 5.01 -0.91
CA ALA A 130 19.24 6.09 -0.26
C ALA A 130 20.10 5.61 0.92
N ARG A 131 19.64 4.61 1.68
CA ARG A 131 20.36 4.05 2.83
C ARG A 131 21.49 3.11 2.43
N TYR A 132 21.33 2.37 1.33
CA TYR A 132 22.25 1.32 0.89
C TYR A 132 22.81 1.51 -0.52
N PRO A 133 23.18 2.70 -1.01
CA PRO A 133 23.32 3.03 -2.44
C PRO A 133 24.35 2.23 -3.26
N ARG A 134 25.15 1.39 -2.59
CA ARG A 134 26.12 0.47 -3.21
C ARG A 134 25.60 -0.97 -3.30
N GLN A 135 24.35 -1.22 -2.94
CA GLN A 135 23.78 -2.55 -3.04
C GLN A 135 23.73 -2.99 -4.51
N GLU A 136 24.07 -4.25 -4.75
CA GLU A 136 23.73 -4.89 -6.01
C GLU A 136 22.30 -5.44 -5.93
N GLY A 137 21.74 -5.84 -7.07
CA GLY A 137 20.39 -6.39 -7.17
C GLY A 137 19.31 -5.35 -7.42
N ARG A 138 18.22 -5.81 -8.03
CA ARG A 138 17.09 -4.99 -8.45
C ARG A 138 16.13 -4.73 -7.29
N LEU A 139 15.65 -3.50 -7.22
CA LEU A 139 14.51 -3.11 -6.40
C LEU A 139 13.28 -3.12 -7.30
N VAL A 140 12.35 -4.03 -7.04
CA VAL A 140 11.20 -4.30 -7.89
C VAL A 140 9.96 -3.73 -7.23
N LEU A 141 9.21 -2.93 -7.99
CA LEU A 141 7.94 -2.35 -7.59
C LEU A 141 6.82 -3.21 -8.16
N LEU A 142 5.85 -3.63 -7.33
CA LEU A 142 4.67 -4.34 -7.78
C LEU A 142 3.41 -3.64 -7.25
N ASP A 143 2.50 -3.28 -8.15
CA ASP A 143 1.22 -2.65 -7.83
C ASP A 143 0.15 -2.95 -8.89
N LEU A 144 -1.06 -2.42 -8.73
CA LEU A 144 -2.12 -2.50 -9.73
C LEU A 144 -1.76 -1.73 -10.99
N ALA A 145 -2.25 -2.19 -12.14
CA ALA A 145 -1.97 -1.57 -13.44
C ALA A 145 -2.16 -0.05 -13.47
N PRO A 146 -3.23 0.57 -12.92
CA PRO A 146 -3.36 2.03 -12.93
C PRO A 146 -2.27 2.78 -12.14
N VAL A 147 -1.68 2.14 -11.13
CA VAL A 147 -0.56 2.70 -10.36
C VAL A 147 0.73 2.51 -11.15
N ILE A 148 0.96 1.31 -11.69
CA ILE A 148 2.10 1.02 -12.58
C ILE A 148 2.09 1.93 -13.81
N ASP A 149 0.96 2.12 -14.50
CA ASP A 149 0.86 2.95 -15.69
C ASP A 149 1.21 4.43 -15.42
N SER A 150 1.07 4.87 -14.16
CA SER A 150 1.52 6.20 -13.71
C SER A 150 3.03 6.29 -13.47
N LEU A 151 3.73 5.15 -13.44
CA LEU A 151 5.15 4.96 -13.18
C LEU A 151 5.78 4.30 -14.43
N GLN A 152 6.54 5.05 -15.23
CA GLN A 152 7.15 4.52 -16.45
C GLN A 152 8.02 3.27 -16.16
N ASP A 153 7.90 2.23 -17.00
CA ASP A 153 8.75 1.03 -17.08
C ASP A 153 8.83 0.14 -15.82
N VAL A 154 7.76 -0.58 -15.48
CA VAL A 154 7.75 -1.59 -14.39
C VAL A 154 7.37 -2.98 -14.94
N ASP A 155 8.14 -4.01 -14.58
CA ASP A 155 7.89 -5.41 -14.97
C ASP A 155 6.84 -6.06 -14.04
N PRO A 156 5.73 -6.62 -14.57
CA PRO A 156 4.61 -7.11 -13.77
C PRO A 156 4.79 -8.51 -13.15
N ALA A 157 5.91 -9.21 -13.38
CA ALA A 157 6.08 -10.58 -12.85
C ALA A 157 6.60 -10.61 -11.40
N ILE A 158 6.00 -11.44 -10.54
CA ILE A 158 6.60 -11.79 -9.24
C ILE A 158 7.80 -12.70 -9.51
N GLU A 159 8.98 -12.10 -9.56
CA GLU A 159 10.23 -12.81 -9.74
C GLU A 159 10.71 -13.45 -8.42
N CYS A 160 11.57 -14.47 -8.51
CA CYS A 160 12.29 -14.97 -7.35
C CYS A 160 13.20 -13.88 -6.78
N ALA A 161 12.95 -13.50 -5.52
CA ALA A 161 13.65 -12.42 -4.86
C ALA A 161 14.24 -12.84 -3.51
N ARG A 162 15.23 -12.06 -3.04
CA ARG A 162 15.79 -12.22 -1.70
C ARG A 162 14.78 -11.84 -0.62
N SER A 163 13.93 -10.84 -0.87
CA SER A 163 12.89 -10.42 0.08
C SER A 163 11.63 -9.91 -0.62
N TYR A 164 10.48 -10.15 0.01
CA TYR A 164 9.17 -9.64 -0.39
C TYR A 164 8.62 -8.80 0.74
N PHE A 165 8.29 -7.55 0.44
CA PHE A 165 7.90 -6.55 1.42
C PHE A 165 6.46 -6.13 1.19
N TYR A 166 5.70 -6.15 2.29
CA TYR A 166 4.32 -5.70 2.36
C TYR A 166 4.24 -4.61 3.41
N HIS A 167 3.93 -3.40 3.02
CA HIS A 167 3.77 -2.28 3.95
C HIS A 167 2.44 -1.61 3.68
N HIS A 168 1.61 -1.58 4.73
CA HIS A 168 0.27 -1.01 4.66
C HIS A 168 -0.62 -1.58 3.54
N ILE A 169 -0.56 -2.89 3.27
CA ILE A 169 -1.34 -3.53 2.20
C ILE A 169 -2.24 -4.66 2.68
N LEU A 170 -1.74 -5.60 3.49
CA LEU A 170 -2.52 -6.76 3.93
C LEU A 170 -3.74 -6.37 4.79
N HIS A 171 -3.71 -5.22 5.46
CA HIS A 171 -4.83 -4.74 6.26
C HIS A 171 -6.04 -4.24 5.44
N TYR A 172 -5.89 -4.09 4.12
CA TYR A 172 -6.99 -3.68 3.23
C TYR A 172 -7.83 -4.85 2.72
N TRP A 173 -7.35 -6.07 2.88
CA TRP A 173 -7.92 -7.27 2.25
C TRP A 173 -8.38 -8.27 3.31
N SER A 174 -9.37 -9.08 2.96
CA SER A 174 -9.81 -10.19 3.79
C SER A 174 -8.74 -11.28 3.86
N ASP A 175 -8.79 -12.12 4.89
CA ASP A 175 -7.82 -13.20 5.10
C ASP A 175 -7.69 -14.12 3.89
N SER A 176 -8.78 -14.44 3.19
CA SER A 176 -8.74 -15.29 2.00
C SER A 176 -7.93 -14.66 0.87
N ILE A 177 -8.12 -13.36 0.62
CA ILE A 177 -7.38 -12.62 -0.39
C ILE A 177 -5.91 -12.47 0.03
N CYS A 178 -5.65 -12.20 1.31
CA CYS A 178 -4.29 -12.17 1.85
C CYS A 178 -3.57 -13.51 1.65
N LEU A 179 -4.25 -14.63 1.89
CA LEU A 179 -3.69 -15.96 1.67
C LEU A 179 -3.40 -16.21 0.18
N GLU A 180 -4.30 -15.84 -0.73
CA GLU A 180 -4.05 -15.92 -2.17
C GLU A 180 -2.80 -15.11 -2.58
N MET A 181 -2.65 -13.87 -2.09
CA MET A 181 -1.47 -13.04 -2.34
C MET A 181 -0.19 -13.68 -1.80
N LEU A 182 -0.23 -14.22 -0.58
CA LEU A 182 0.92 -14.86 0.06
C LEU A 182 1.27 -16.20 -0.58
N GLU A 183 0.29 -16.94 -1.13
CA GLU A 183 0.53 -18.16 -1.89
C GLU A 183 1.33 -17.90 -3.17
N GLN A 184 1.02 -16.81 -3.89
CA GLN A 184 1.79 -16.40 -5.07
C GLN A 184 3.24 -16.07 -4.71
N VAL A 185 3.46 -15.32 -3.63
CA VAL A 185 4.83 -15.02 -3.17
C VAL A 185 5.55 -16.28 -2.70
N LYS A 186 4.89 -17.14 -1.93
CA LYS A 186 5.45 -18.42 -1.48
C LYS A 186 5.89 -19.28 -2.67
N ALA A 187 5.15 -19.29 -3.78
CA ALA A 187 5.52 -20.02 -4.98
C ALA A 187 6.76 -19.44 -5.69
N ALA A 188 7.01 -18.13 -5.55
CA ALA A 188 8.18 -17.46 -6.11
C ALA A 188 9.43 -17.55 -5.21
N MET A 189 9.25 -17.81 -3.90
CA MET A 189 10.36 -17.90 -2.94
C MET A 189 11.25 -19.13 -3.20
N THR A 190 12.57 -18.93 -3.13
CA THR A 190 13.55 -20.02 -3.15
C THR A 190 13.91 -20.43 -1.73
N PRO A 191 13.72 -21.72 -1.34
CA PRO A 191 14.10 -22.22 -0.03
C PRO A 191 15.57 -21.92 0.30
N SER A 192 15.83 -21.51 1.54
CA SER A 192 17.17 -21.13 2.05
C SER A 192 17.78 -19.86 1.44
N TYR A 193 17.22 -19.30 0.37
CA TYR A 193 17.66 -18.04 -0.24
C TYR A 193 16.72 -16.88 0.09
N SER A 194 15.43 -17.00 -0.18
CA SER A 194 14.45 -15.95 0.14
C SER A 194 14.25 -15.84 1.65
N LYS A 195 14.03 -14.62 2.13
CA LYS A 195 13.87 -14.24 3.54
C LYS A 195 12.46 -13.74 3.83
#